data_AF-A0A525BZL4-F1
#
_entry.id   AF-A0A525BZL4-F1
#
_cell.length_a   1.000
_cell.length_b   1.000
_cell.length_c   1.000
_cell.angle_alpha   90.00
_cell.angle_beta   90.00
_cell.angle_gamma   90.00
#
_symmetry.space_group_name_H-M   'P 1'
#
loop_
_entity.id
_entity.type
_entity.pdbx_description
1 polymer ?
#
loop_
_entity_poly.entity_id
_entity_poly.type
_entity_poly.pdbx_seq_one_letter_code
_entity_poly.pdbx_strand_id
1 'polypeptide(L)'
;MKRYIAFVATTLLLLFTSAVAAAEDSEAFQGSIYPVPELTPVDSELLVQVGDPMPDFSLPAIDGSTVSLGDFAGKQNFVLSFIPAAW
;
A
#
# COMPACT_ATOMS: atom_id res chain seq x y z
N MET A 1 -3.44 -52.91 -18.27
CA MET A 1 -2.33 -51.94 -18.32
C MET A 1 -2.78 -50.56 -18.82
N LYS A 2 -3.34 -50.41 -20.03
CA LYS A 2 -3.82 -49.11 -20.56
C LYS A 2 -4.80 -48.34 -19.65
N ARG A 3 -5.72 -49.05 -18.97
CA ARG A 3 -6.72 -48.43 -18.06
C ARG A 3 -6.07 -47.88 -16.78
N TYR A 4 -5.03 -48.55 -16.25
CA TYR A 4 -4.29 -48.07 -15.07
C TYR A 4 -3.44 -46.84 -15.39
N ILE A 5 -2.82 -46.80 -16.58
CA ILE A 5 -2.06 -45.63 -17.04
C ILE A 5 -2.98 -44.41 -17.20
N ALA A 6 -4.19 -44.61 -17.74
CA ALA A 6 -5.19 -43.54 -17.84
C ALA A 6 -5.60 -43.00 -16.47
N PHE A 7 -5.86 -43.88 -15.49
CA PHE A 7 -6.19 -43.45 -14.13
C PHE A 7 -5.06 -42.65 -13.48
N VAL A 8 -3.82 -43.13 -13.54
CA VAL A 8 -2.66 -42.43 -12.97
C VAL A 8 -2.42 -41.08 -13.64
N ALA A 9 -2.57 -41.00 -14.96
CA ALA A 9 -2.45 -39.74 -15.70
C ALA A 9 -3.54 -38.73 -15.30
N THR A 10 -4.79 -39.18 -15.12
CA THR A 10 -5.89 -38.32 -14.65
C THR A 10 -5.66 -37.84 -13.22
N THR A 11 -5.18 -38.70 -12.32
CA THR A 11 -4.87 -38.30 -10.94
C THR A 11 -3.70 -37.31 -10.89
N LEU A 12 -2.65 -37.52 -11.69
CA LEU A 12 -1.54 -36.58 -11.81
C LEU A 12 -1.99 -35.23 -12.37
N LEU A 13 -2.87 -35.24 -13.37
CA LEU A 13 -3.43 -34.01 -13.95
C LEU A 13 -4.26 -33.24 -12.91
N LEU A 14 -5.10 -33.92 -12.13
CA LEU A 14 -5.90 -33.32 -11.06
C LEU A 14 -5.03 -32.73 -9.94
N LEU A 15 -3.94 -33.39 -9.59
CA LEU A 15 -2.98 -32.89 -8.59
C LEU A 15 -2.18 -31.68 -9.10
N PHE A 16 -1.92 -31.62 -10.41
CA PHE A 16 -1.23 -30.48 -11.02
C PHE A 16 -2.11 -29.22 -11.04
N THR A 17 -3.43 -29.37 -11.26
CA THR A 17 -4.35 -28.23 -11.27
C THR A 17 -4.55 -27.56 -9.91
N SER A 18 -4.46 -28.32 -8.80
CA SER A 18 -4.62 -27.75 -7.45
C SER A 18 -3.44 -26.89 -7.00
N ALA A 19 -2.24 -27.08 -7.58
CA ALA A 19 -1.06 -26.30 -7.22
C ALA A 19 -1.06 -24.89 -7.85
N VAL A 20 -1.79 -24.70 -8.95
CA VAL A 20 -1.82 -23.41 -9.69
C VAL A 20 -2.82 -22.42 -9.08
N ALA A 21 -3.87 -22.89 -8.41
CA ALA A 21 -4.93 -22.04 -7.83
C ALA A 21 -4.55 -21.37 -6.49
N ALA A 22 -3.38 -21.68 -5.91
CA ALA A 22 -2.98 -21.18 -4.60
C ALA A 22 -2.15 -19.88 -4.63
N ALA A 23 -1.88 -19.36 -5.83
CA ALA A 23 -1.02 -18.18 -6.04
C ALA A 23 -1.73 -17.09 -6.86
N GLU A 24 -3.03 -16.89 -6.62
CA GLU A 24 -3.75 -15.76 -7.22
C GLU A 24 -3.76 -14.59 -6.24
N ASP A 25 -3.14 -13.48 -6.68
CA ASP A 25 -3.23 -12.20 -6.01
C ASP A 25 -4.70 -11.84 -5.81
N SER A 26 -5.04 -11.35 -4.61
CA SER A 26 -6.40 -10.97 -4.24
C SER A 26 -7.03 -10.02 -5.29
N GLU A 27 -8.02 -10.52 -6.04
CA GLU A 27 -8.84 -9.75 -6.99
C GLU A 27 -9.40 -8.46 -6.36
N ALA A 28 -9.63 -8.46 -5.04
CA ALA A 28 -10.19 -7.33 -4.30
C ALA A 28 -9.29 -6.07 -4.30
N PHE A 29 -8.00 -6.18 -4.60
CA PHE A 29 -7.07 -5.05 -4.52
C PHE A 29 -6.47 -4.62 -5.88
N GLN A 30 -6.79 -5.30 -6.99
CA GLN A 30 -6.17 -5.03 -8.30
C GLN A 30 -6.37 -3.58 -8.79
N GLY A 31 -7.44 -2.90 -8.35
CA GLY A 31 -7.72 -1.51 -8.70
C GLY A 31 -7.44 -0.47 -7.61
N SER A 32 -7.06 -0.90 -6.40
CA SER A 32 -6.86 -0.01 -5.24
C SER A 32 -5.42 0.45 -5.09
N ILE A 33 -4.49 -0.14 -5.84
CA ILE A 33 -3.08 0.27 -5.81
C ILE A 33 -2.92 1.50 -6.70
N TYR A 34 -2.53 2.61 -6.08
CA TYR A 34 -2.15 3.82 -6.80
C TYR A 34 -0.99 3.49 -7.76
N PRO A 35 -1.10 3.79 -9.07
CA PRO A 35 -0.07 3.43 -10.04
C PRO A 35 1.15 4.31 -9.85
N VAL A 36 2.12 3.82 -9.10
CA VAL A 36 3.43 4.47 -8.93
C VAL A 36 4.31 4.05 -10.12
N PRO A 37 4.86 5.00 -10.91
CA PRO A 37 5.80 4.66 -11.97
C PRO A 37 7.07 4.02 -11.40
N GLU A 38 7.87 3.35 -12.22
CA GLU A 38 9.16 2.84 -11.76
C GLU A 38 10.08 4.02 -11.43
N LEU A 39 10.33 4.24 -10.14
CA LEU A 39 11.18 5.30 -9.62
C LEU A 39 12.52 4.73 -9.18
N THR A 40 13.62 5.42 -9.48
CA THR A 40 14.91 5.12 -8.88
C THR A 40 14.81 5.30 -7.35
N PRO A 41 15.35 4.39 -6.52
CA PRO A 41 15.42 4.63 -5.09
C PRO A 41 16.20 5.92 -4.80
N VAL A 42 15.59 6.82 -4.04
CA VAL A 42 16.21 8.05 -3.55
C VAL A 42 16.07 8.06 -2.04
N ASP A 43 17.19 8.28 -1.34
CA ASP A 43 17.17 8.40 0.11
C ASP A 43 16.47 9.69 0.54
N SER A 44 15.75 9.63 1.65
CA SER A 44 15.13 10.83 2.23
C SER A 44 16.21 11.75 2.82
N GLU A 45 16.14 13.03 2.49
CA GLU A 45 16.96 14.07 3.13
C GLU A 45 16.20 14.69 4.31
N LEU A 46 16.89 14.92 5.42
CA LEU A 46 16.28 15.53 6.60
C LEU A 46 16.14 17.05 6.39
N LEU A 47 14.90 17.52 6.30
CA LEU A 47 14.57 18.94 6.06
C LEU A 47 14.22 19.73 7.34
N VAL A 48 14.10 19.06 8.48
CA VAL A 48 13.68 19.68 9.75
C VAL A 48 14.53 19.19 10.92
N GLN A 49 14.69 20.02 11.95
CA GLN A 49 15.41 19.68 13.17
C GLN A 49 14.63 20.13 14.42
N VAL A 50 14.94 19.53 15.56
CA VAL A 50 14.30 19.88 16.84
C VAL A 50 14.63 21.33 17.21
N GLY A 51 13.61 22.12 17.53
CA GLY A 51 13.73 23.52 17.90
C GLY A 51 13.50 24.49 16.73
N ASP A 52 13.55 24.02 15.49
CA ASP A 52 13.19 24.86 14.34
C ASP A 52 11.68 25.15 14.33
N PRO A 53 11.27 26.32 13.81
CA PRO A 53 9.87 26.58 13.51
C PRO A 53 9.29 25.49 12.62
N MET A 54 8.08 25.02 12.94
CA MET A 54 7.39 24.05 12.10
C MET A 54 7.09 24.65 10.72
N PRO A 55 7.40 23.94 9.62
CA PRO A 55 7.00 24.38 8.28
C PRO A 55 5.50 24.56 8.16
N ASP A 56 5.07 25.60 7.45
CA ASP A 56 3.66 25.88 7.26
C ASP A 56 2.98 24.84 6.34
N PHE A 57 1.68 24.66 6.52
CA PHE A 57 0.85 23.81 5.66
C PHE A 57 -0.58 24.33 5.59
N SER A 58 -1.23 24.03 4.47
CA SER A 58 -2.68 24.19 4.29
C SER A 58 -3.15 23.07 3.36
N LEU A 59 -3.81 22.06 3.92
CA LEU A 59 -4.11 20.80 3.24
C LEU A 59 -5.59 20.45 3.35
N PRO A 60 -6.16 19.77 2.34
CA PRO A 60 -7.52 19.26 2.43
C PRO A 60 -7.61 18.13 3.45
N ALA A 61 -8.65 18.16 4.29
CA ALA A 61 -9.03 17.09 5.18
C ALA A 61 -9.96 16.08 4.49
N ILE A 62 -10.21 14.95 5.15
CA ILE A 62 -11.05 13.86 4.64
C ILE A 62 -12.50 14.33 4.39
N ASP A 63 -12.99 15.27 5.20
CA ASP A 63 -14.34 15.84 5.05
C ASP A 63 -14.41 16.96 3.99
N GLY A 64 -13.30 17.24 3.30
CA GLY A 64 -13.19 18.29 2.28
C GLY A 64 -12.94 19.70 2.83
N SER A 65 -12.88 19.89 4.15
CA SER A 65 -12.44 21.16 4.75
C SER A 65 -10.93 21.37 4.55
N THR A 66 -10.46 22.60 4.75
CA THR A 66 -9.02 22.90 4.74
C THR A 66 -8.51 23.03 6.18
N VAL A 67 -7.40 22.36 6.48
CA VAL A 67 -6.71 22.43 7.77
C VAL A 67 -5.33 23.03 7.58
N SER A 68 -4.97 24.01 8.41
CA SER A 68 -3.70 24.74 8.34
C SER A 68 -2.95 24.73 9.67
N LEU A 69 -1.64 25.00 9.65
CA LEU A 69 -0.83 25.07 10.88
C LEU A 69 -1.37 26.10 11.89
N GLY A 70 -1.84 27.26 11.39
CA GLY A 70 -2.41 28.34 12.21
C GLY A 70 -3.66 27.93 13.01
N ASP A 71 -4.31 26.82 12.65
CA ASP A 71 -5.45 26.30 13.40
C ASP A 71 -5.02 25.74 14.77
N PHE A 72 -3.76 25.30 14.90
CA PHE A 72 -3.21 24.68 16.12
C PHE A 72 -2.09 25.49 16.78
N ALA A 73 -1.34 26.26 16.01
CA ALA A 73 -0.18 27.01 16.49
C ALA A 73 -0.53 27.91 17.69
N GLY A 74 0.19 27.73 18.81
CA GLY A 74 0.00 28.48 20.04
C GLY A 74 -1.25 28.12 20.85
N LYS A 75 -2.08 27.17 20.39
CA LYS A 75 -3.30 26.74 21.08
C LYS A 75 -3.13 25.42 21.83
N GLN A 76 -2.35 24.49 21.26
CA GLN A 76 -2.13 23.16 21.82
C GLN A 76 -0.85 22.51 21.26
N ASN A 77 -0.41 21.43 21.90
CA ASN A 77 0.60 20.55 21.31
C ASN A 77 -0.02 19.79 20.13
N PHE A 78 0.75 19.63 19.07
CA PHE A 78 0.32 19.01 17.81
C PHE A 78 1.29 17.88 17.43
N VAL A 79 0.75 16.79 16.89
CA VAL A 79 1.52 15.63 16.42
C VAL A 79 1.19 15.41 14.95
N LEU A 80 2.21 15.36 14.11
CA LEU A 80 2.10 15.05 12.69
C LEU A 80 2.64 13.64 12.43
N SER A 81 1.84 12.80 11.77
CA SER A 81 2.23 11.44 11.36
C SER A 81 2.09 11.31 9.85
N PHE A 82 3.16 10.89 9.17
CA PHE A 82 3.16 10.63 7.74
C PHE A 82 2.89 9.14 7.48
N ILE A 83 1.83 8.84 6.73
CA ILE A 83 1.45 7.49 6.31
C ILE A 83 1.72 7.39 4.80
N PRO A 84 2.57 6.46 4.32
CA PRO A 84 2.98 6.40 2.90
C PRO A 84 1.83 6.18 1.92
N ALA A 85 0.82 5.38 2.31
CA ALA A 85 -0.38 5.15 1.53
C ALA A 85 -1.53 4.74 2.45
N ALA A 86 -2.74 5.20 2.12
CA ALA A 86 -3.99 4.71 2.70
C ALA A 86 -4.71 3.83 1.67
N TRP A 87 -5.42 2.81 2.14
CA TRP A 87 -6.18 1.85 1.32
C TRP A 87 -7.67 2.01 1.53
#